data_AF-A0A7J5ALR8-F1
#
_entry.id   AF-A0A7J5ALR8-F1
#
_cell.length_a   1.000
_cell.length_b   1.000
_cell.length_c   1.000
_cell.angle_alpha   90.00
_cell.angle_beta   90.00
_cell.angle_gamma   90.00
#
_symmetry.space_group_name_H-M   'P 1'
#
loop_
_entity.id
_entity.type
_entity.pdbx_description
1 polymer ?
#
loop_
_entity_poly.entity_id
_entity_poly.type
_entity_poly.pdbx_seq_one_letter_code
_entity_poly.pdbx_strand_id
1 'polypeptide(L)'
;MIMRILITLLLFTSLTNNNEFDKKVLPYSIVTSKADLIVEGQIDEINYGKYHFGISDFIKGKDDNTIIVNKWKQWMCDTRPLKYKTGQKLILFLKKGNTK
;
A
#
# COMPACT_ATOMS: atom_id res chain seq x y z
N MET A 1 -40.41 -18.65 -20.05
CA MET A 1 -39.31 -19.60 -19.69
C MET A 1 -37.93 -19.04 -20.04
N ILE A 2 -37.73 -18.53 -21.26
CA ILE A 2 -36.46 -17.95 -21.76
C ILE A 2 -35.89 -16.82 -20.87
N MET A 3 -36.74 -15.90 -20.38
CA MET A 3 -36.28 -14.78 -19.56
C MET A 3 -35.71 -15.22 -18.19
N ARG A 4 -36.22 -16.31 -17.62
CA ARG A 4 -35.68 -16.87 -16.36
C ARG A 4 -34.31 -17.52 -16.57
N ILE A 5 -34.11 -18.17 -17.72
CA ILE A 5 -32.83 -18.81 -18.11
C ILE A 5 -31.74 -17.74 -18.32
N LEU A 6 -32.09 -16.61 -18.95
CA LEU A 6 -31.16 -15.50 -19.15
C LEU A 6 -30.72 -14.87 -17.81
N ILE A 7 -31.67 -14.73 -16.86
CA ILE A 7 -31.37 -14.18 -15.53
C ILE A 7 -30.46 -15.14 -14.74
N THR A 8 -30.73 -16.45 -14.76
CA THR A 8 -29.83 -17.41 -14.10
C THR A 8 -28.45 -17.47 -14.73
N LEU A 9 -28.35 -17.38 -16.06
CA LEU A 9 -27.07 -17.36 -16.77
C LEU A 9 -26.24 -16.12 -16.39
N LEU A 10 -26.88 -14.95 -16.30
CA LEU A 10 -26.23 -13.69 -15.90
C LEU A 10 -25.67 -13.74 -14.46
N LEU A 11 -26.40 -14.39 -13.55
CA LEU A 11 -25.98 -14.56 -12.16
C LEU A 11 -24.79 -15.51 -12.04
N PHE A 12 -24.75 -16.61 -12.80
CA PHE A 12 -23.61 -17.53 -12.84
C PHE A 12 -22.32 -16.87 -13.36
N THR A 13 -22.40 -15.99 -14.36
CA THR A 13 -21.21 -15.27 -14.87
C THR A 13 -20.65 -14.23 -13.90
N SER A 14 -21.44 -13.77 -12.94
CA SER A 14 -20.97 -12.80 -11.93
C SER A 14 -20.15 -13.43 -10.79
N LEU A 15 -20.24 -14.75 -10.61
CA LEU A 15 -19.57 -15.50 -9.53
C LEU A 15 -18.14 -15.91 -9.87
N THR A 16 -17.70 -15.75 -11.13
CA THR A 16 -16.34 -16.13 -11.57
C THR A 16 -15.36 -14.96 -11.56
N ASN A 17 -15.69 -13.84 -10.89
CA ASN A 17 -14.72 -12.78 -10.63
C ASN A 17 -13.73 -13.23 -9.55
N ASN A 18 -12.87 -14.17 -9.92
CA ASN A 18 -11.64 -14.47 -9.22
C ASN A 18 -10.76 -13.24 -9.35
N ASN A 19 -10.91 -12.31 -8.40
CA ASN A 19 -9.95 -11.24 -8.19
C ASN A 19 -8.66 -11.86 -7.63
N GLU A 20 -7.97 -12.67 -8.45
CA GLU A 20 -6.60 -13.12 -8.22
C GLU A 20 -5.70 -11.89 -8.34
N PHE A 21 -5.72 -11.06 -7.31
CA PHE A 21 -4.68 -10.06 -7.14
C PHE A 21 -3.37 -10.82 -6.88
N ASP A 22 -2.46 -10.81 -7.85
CA ASP A 22 -1.12 -11.37 -7.78
C ASP A 22 -0.34 -10.80 -6.58
N LYS A 23 -0.52 -11.40 -5.39
CA LYS A 23 0.28 -11.09 -4.22
C LYS A 23 1.70 -11.63 -4.47
N LYS A 24 2.57 -10.75 -4.95
CA LYS A 24 4.00 -11.05 -5.09
C LYS A 24 4.68 -10.90 -3.73
N VAL A 25 4.96 -12.02 -3.10
CA VAL A 25 5.83 -12.07 -1.91
C VAL A 25 7.27 -11.94 -2.38
N LEU A 26 7.95 -10.89 -1.94
CA LEU A 26 9.36 -10.64 -2.27
C LEU A 26 10.23 -10.82 -1.01
N PRO A 27 11.41 -11.45 -1.11
CA PRO A 27 12.40 -11.43 -0.05
C PRO A 27 12.78 -10.01 0.35
N TYR A 28 13.06 -9.79 1.64
CA TYR A 28 13.49 -8.48 2.14
C TYR A 28 14.70 -7.92 1.40
N SER A 29 15.68 -8.75 1.04
CA SER A 29 16.85 -8.33 0.26
C SER A 29 16.46 -7.64 -1.05
N ILE A 30 15.43 -8.14 -1.75
CA ILE A 30 14.92 -7.56 -2.99
C ILE A 30 14.19 -6.23 -2.69
N VAL A 31 13.37 -6.18 -1.63
CA VAL A 31 12.65 -4.96 -1.24
C VAL A 31 13.62 -3.84 -0.86
N THR A 32 14.62 -4.14 -0.03
CA THR A 32 15.68 -3.22 0.39
C THR A 32 16.53 -2.73 -0.79
N SER A 33 16.88 -3.64 -1.72
CA SER A 33 17.61 -3.27 -2.93
C SER A 33 16.80 -2.32 -3.82
N LYS A 34 15.51 -2.59 -4.00
CA LYS A 34 14.63 -1.77 -4.85
C LYS A 34 14.24 -0.43 -4.24
N ALA A 35 14.19 -0.26 -2.92
CA ALA A 35 13.82 1.03 -2.31
C ALA A 35 14.82 2.14 -2.69
N ASP A 36 14.34 3.35 -2.99
CA ASP A 36 15.21 4.52 -3.20
C ASP A 36 15.57 5.18 -1.87
N LEU A 37 14.66 5.10 -0.89
CA LEU A 37 14.78 5.67 0.44
C LEU A 37 14.33 4.63 1.48
N ILE A 38 15.12 4.43 2.53
CA ILE A 38 14.75 3.60 3.69
C ILE A 38 14.99 4.44 4.94
N VAL A 39 13.94 4.64 5.73
CA VAL A 39 13.94 5.55 6.87
C VAL A 39 13.22 4.93 8.06
N GLU A 40 13.71 5.27 9.25
CA GLU A 40 13.00 5.08 10.51
C GLU A 40 12.41 6.42 10.96
N GLY A 41 11.24 6.36 11.60
CA GLY A 41 10.60 7.57 12.10
C GLY A 41 9.19 7.29 12.62
N GLN A 42 8.36 8.32 12.63
CA GLN A 42 6.98 8.25 13.09
C GLN A 42 6.01 9.05 12.22
N ILE A 43 4.73 8.68 12.27
CA ILE A 43 3.66 9.46 11.65
C ILE A 43 3.36 10.68 12.52
N ASP A 44 3.59 11.88 12.03
CA ASP A 44 3.29 13.11 12.76
C ASP A 44 1.83 13.55 12.53
N GLU A 45 1.35 13.44 11.29
CA GLU A 45 0.00 13.88 10.92
C GLU A 45 -0.61 12.98 9.86
N ILE A 46 -1.92 12.75 9.95
CA ILE A 46 -2.66 11.91 9.01
C ILE A 46 -3.71 12.75 8.28
N ASN A 47 -3.50 12.91 6.97
CA ASN A 47 -4.43 13.58 6.08
C ASN A 47 -5.11 12.59 5.14
N TYR A 48 -6.24 12.96 4.54
CA TYR A 48 -7.02 12.04 3.74
C TYR A 48 -6.17 11.48 2.57
N GLY A 49 -5.88 10.17 2.58
CA GLY A 49 -5.01 9.52 1.59
C GLY A 49 -3.49 9.72 1.72
N LYS A 50 -3.00 10.55 2.64
CA LYS A 50 -1.57 10.81 2.86
C LYS A 50 -1.21 10.90 4.34
N TYR A 51 0.06 10.94 4.69
CA TYR A 51 0.51 11.28 6.03
C TYR A 51 1.86 11.99 6.00
N HIS A 52 2.10 12.85 6.98
CA HIS A 52 3.41 13.43 7.24
C HIS A 52 4.20 12.49 8.12
N PHE A 53 5.46 12.27 7.76
CA PHE A 53 6.34 11.34 8.44
C PHE A 53 7.62 12.06 8.85
N GLY A 54 7.85 12.14 10.15
CA GLY A 54 9.07 12.68 10.73
C GLY A 54 10.13 11.59 10.79
N ILE A 55 11.26 11.83 10.15
CA ILE A 55 12.37 10.88 10.03
C ILE A 55 13.31 11.07 11.21
N SER A 56 13.58 9.98 11.93
CA SER A 56 14.59 9.93 12.99
C SER A 56 15.93 9.41 12.49
N ASP A 57 15.93 8.53 11.47
CA ASP A 57 17.16 8.01 10.88
C ASP A 57 17.01 7.65 9.39
N PHE A 58 18.10 7.82 8.64
CA PHE A 58 18.21 7.47 7.24
C PHE A 58 19.07 6.22 7.07
N ILE A 59 18.42 5.08 6.84
CA ILE A 59 19.09 3.77 6.61
C ILE A 59 19.63 3.69 5.18
N LYS A 60 18.90 4.23 4.20
CA LYS A 60 19.32 4.29 2.78
C LYS A 60 18.79 5.56 2.13
N GLY A 61 19.65 6.25 1.38
CA GLY A 61 19.30 7.51 0.73
C GLY A 61 19.34 8.70 1.70
N LYS A 62 18.99 9.89 1.20
CA LYS A 62 18.85 11.12 1.98
C LYS A 62 17.71 11.95 1.40
N ASP A 63 17.02 12.68 2.26
CA ASP A 63 15.92 13.59 1.94
C ASP A 63 15.73 14.59 3.09
N ASP A 64 14.67 15.39 3.05
CA ASP A 64 14.26 16.23 4.17
C ASP A 64 13.88 15.39 5.40
N ASN A 65 14.05 15.95 6.61
CA ASN A 65 13.70 15.27 7.87
C ASN A 65 12.18 15.05 8.04
N THR A 66 11.36 15.61 7.15
CA THR A 66 9.91 15.40 7.13
C THR A 66 9.47 15.16 5.69
N ILE A 67 8.78 14.04 5.45
CA ILE A 67 8.29 13.67 4.12
C ILE A 67 6.78 13.42 4.11
N ILE A 68 6.15 13.62 2.96
CA ILE A 68 4.74 13.29 2.74
C ILE A 68 4.66 11.92 2.07
N VAL A 69 4.06 10.95 2.75
CA VAL A 69 3.88 9.60 2.24
C VAL A 69 2.44 9.40 1.80
N ASN A 70 2.26 8.99 0.54
CA ASN A 70 0.96 8.58 0.04
C ASN A 70 0.57 7.25 0.68
N LYS A 71 -0.62 7.18 1.29
CA LYS A 71 -1.14 5.93 1.82
C LYS A 71 -1.34 4.96 0.68
N TRP A 72 -0.77 3.77 0.82
CA TRP A 72 -1.12 2.66 -0.04
C TRP A 72 -2.62 2.38 0.10
N LYS A 73 -3.40 2.51 -0.99
CA LYS A 73 -4.81 2.07 -0.99
C LYS A 73 -4.80 0.56 -0.76
N GLN A 74 -5.35 0.12 0.37
CA GLN A 74 -5.41 -1.29 0.77
C GLN A 74 -5.79 -2.15 -0.44
N TRP A 75 -4.91 -3.07 -0.82
CA TRP A 75 -5.31 -4.17 -1.69
C TRP A 75 -6.06 -5.17 -0.81
N MET A 76 -7.24 -5.61 -1.25
CA MET A 76 -8.15 -6.48 -0.48
C MET A 76 -7.54 -7.84 -0.10
N CYS A 77 -6.34 -8.15 -0.60
CA CYS A 77 -5.63 -9.41 -0.52
C CYS A 77 -4.40 -9.38 0.39
N ASP A 78 -4.12 -8.25 1.06
CA ASP A 78 -3.12 -8.21 2.13
C ASP A 78 -3.79 -7.89 3.47
N THR A 79 -3.68 -8.82 4.42
CA THR A 79 -4.11 -8.63 5.81
C THR A 79 -3.18 -7.63 6.49
N ARG A 80 -3.43 -6.33 6.26
CA ARG A 80 -2.87 -5.24 7.09
C ARG A 80 -3.95 -4.74 8.03
N PRO A 81 -3.98 -5.23 9.29
CA PRO A 81 -5.12 -5.03 10.19
C PRO A 81 -5.13 -3.70 10.94
N LEU A 82 -4.14 -2.81 10.77
CA LEU A 82 -4.04 -1.60 11.61
C LEU A 82 -4.14 -0.32 10.77
N LYS A 83 -5.20 0.45 11.03
CA LYS A 83 -5.31 1.84 10.57
C LYS A 83 -4.10 2.62 11.10
N TYR A 84 -3.47 3.41 10.24
CA TYR A 84 -2.39 4.31 10.63
C TYR A 84 -2.84 5.25 11.75
N LYS A 85 -1.94 5.54 12.70
CA LYS A 85 -2.18 6.48 13.81
C LYS A 85 -1.01 7.46 13.94
N THR A 86 -1.29 8.70 14.35
CA THR A 86 -0.25 9.65 14.76
C THR A 86 0.56 9.08 15.92
N GLY A 87 1.88 9.33 15.92
CA GLY A 87 2.85 8.77 16.85
C GLY A 87 3.29 7.34 16.54
N GLN A 88 2.72 6.70 15.51
CA GLN A 88 3.10 5.35 15.13
C GLN A 88 4.52 5.33 14.55
N LYS A 89 5.42 4.59 15.21
CA LYS A 89 6.79 4.36 14.73
C LYS A 89 6.82 3.31 13.62
N LEU A 90 7.56 3.59 12.54
CA LEU A 90 7.64 2.73 11.37
C LEU A 90 9.06 2.75 10.78
N ILE A 91 9.42 1.65 10.12
CA ILE A 91 10.49 1.62 9.13
C ILE A 91 9.82 1.58 7.75
N LEU A 92 10.11 2.57 6.91
CA LEU A 92 9.50 2.70 5.59
C LEU A 92 10.50 2.36 4.50
N PHE A 93 10.04 1.57 3.52
CA PHE A 93 10.76 1.27 2.28
C PHE A 93 10.06 2.02 1.15
N LEU A 94 10.67 3.08 0.64
CA LEU A 94 10.02 4.06 -0.22
C LEU A 94 10.65 4.10 -1.60
N LYS A 95 9.81 4.35 -2.60
CA LYS A 95 10.18 4.73 -3.95
C LYS A 95 9.87 6.21 -4.13
N LYS A 96 10.75 6.95 -4.81
CA LYS A 96 10.42 8.33 -5.20
C LYS A 96 9.27 8.27 -6.21
N GLY A 97 8.22 9.05 -5.96
CA GLY A 97 7.11 9.15 -6.91
C GLY A 97 7.59 9.79 -8.19
N ASN A 98 7.25 9.22 -9.34
CA ASN A 98 7.44 9.91 -10.61
C ASN A 98 6.43 11.06 -10.66
N THR A 99 6.90 12.31 -10.69
CA THR A 99 6.13 13.45 -11.20
C THR A 99 5.92 13.19 -12.70
N LYS A 100 4.79 12.57 -13.05
CA LYS A 100 4.23 12.61 -14.40
C LYS A 100 2.91 13.36 -14.33
#